data_AF-X1Q052-F1
#
_entry.id   AF-X1Q052-F1
#
_cell.length_a   1.000
_cell.length_b   1.000
_cell.length_c   1.000
_cell.angle_alpha   90.00
_cell.angle_beta   90.00
_cell.angle_gamma   90.00
#
_symmetry.space_group_name_H-M   'P 1'
#
loop_
_entity.id
_entity.type
_entity.pdbx_description
1 polymer ?
#
loop_
_entity_poly.entity_id
_entity_poly.type
_entity_poly.pdbx_seq_one_letter_code
_entity_poly.pdbx_strand_id
1 'polypeptide(L)'
;SLPKETQNIIEEVSNKWVDVHGKVWDTNDSEGRNYTLSLGNKIIPLSKEENARWKKAVSPIIDSYIKTTKEKGLPGQKAVTATENLIKKYSKRYK
;
A
#
# COMPACT_ATOMS: atom_id res chain seq x y z
N SER A 1 -29.72 9.63 12.92
CA SER A 1 -28.49 9.95 12.16
C SER A 1 -27.82 11.15 12.79
N LEU A 2 -26.53 11.38 12.51
CA LEU A 2 -25.80 12.57 12.99
C LEU A 2 -26.28 13.85 12.27
N PRO A 3 -26.17 15.04 12.89
CA PRO A 3 -26.41 16.31 12.22
C PRO A 3 -25.51 16.50 10.98
N LYS A 4 -25.98 17.24 9.97
CA LYS A 4 -25.26 17.40 8.70
C LYS A 4 -23.88 18.04 8.89
N GLU A 5 -23.78 19.02 9.78
CA GLU A 5 -22.51 19.65 10.15
C GLU A 5 -21.51 18.62 10.69
N THR A 6 -21.95 17.76 11.62
CA THR A 6 -21.11 16.69 12.17
C THR A 6 -20.66 15.70 11.10
N GLN A 7 -21.54 15.32 10.16
CA GLN A 7 -21.17 14.46 9.04
C GLN A 7 -20.09 15.10 8.16
N ASN A 8 -20.24 16.39 7.83
CA ASN A 8 -19.27 17.12 7.02
C ASN A 8 -17.90 17.20 7.71
N ILE A 9 -17.88 17.46 9.03
CA ILE A 9 -16.63 17.45 9.81
C ILE A 9 -15.96 16.08 9.75
N ILE A 10 -16.72 14.99 9.90
CA ILE A 10 -16.19 13.63 9.82
C ILE A 10 -15.59 13.36 8.43
N GLU A 11 -16.28 13.73 7.35
CA GLU A 11 -15.79 13.55 5.98
C GLU A 11 -14.52 14.37 5.71
N GLU A 12 -14.48 15.64 6.15
CA GLU A 12 -13.31 16.50 5.99
C GLU A 12 -12.09 15.94 6.71
N VAL A 13 -12.27 15.56 7.98
CA VAL A 13 -11.20 14.96 8.79
C VAL A 13 -10.76 13.64 8.16
N SER A 14 -11.68 12.76 7.78
CA SER A 14 -11.35 11.47 7.14
C SER A 14 -10.49 11.65 5.88
N ASN A 15 -10.81 12.64 5.04
CA ASN A 15 -10.02 12.95 3.85
C ASN A 15 -8.62 13.46 4.20
N LYS A 16 -8.48 14.35 5.19
CA LYS A 16 -7.18 14.87 5.64
C LYS A 16 -6.26 13.76 6.17
N TRP A 17 -6.81 12.79 6.88
CA TRP A 17 -6.03 11.73 7.52
C TRP A 17 -5.43 10.71 6.55
N VAL A 18 -5.88 10.66 5.28
CA VAL A 18 -5.23 9.83 4.25
C VAL A 18 -3.75 10.22 4.09
N ASP A 19 -3.46 11.52 3.99
CA ASP A 19 -2.10 12.02 3.83
C ASP A 19 -1.28 11.85 5.12
N VAL A 20 -1.91 12.07 6.27
CA VAL A 20 -1.27 11.93 7.59
C VAL A 20 -0.82 10.49 7.83
N HIS A 21 -1.70 9.52 7.61
CA HIS A 21 -1.37 8.10 7.84
C HIS A 21 -0.26 7.61 6.92
N GLY A 22 -0.29 7.95 5.63
CA GLY A 22 0.77 7.57 4.69
C GLY A 22 2.14 8.08 5.15
N LYS A 23 2.22 9.37 5.47
CA LYS A 23 3.47 9.99 5.93
C LYS A 23 3.98 9.41 7.26
N VAL A 24 3.09 9.14 8.21
CA VAL A 24 3.46 8.57 9.50
C VAL A 24 4.03 7.16 9.34
N TRP A 25 3.46 6.33 8.45
CA TRP A 25 4.04 5.02 8.14
C TRP A 25 5.45 5.13 7.56
N ASP A 26 5.69 6.00 6.57
CA ASP A 26 7.03 6.19 5.99
C ASP A 26 8.05 6.67 7.03
N THR A 27 7.60 7.54 7.94
CA THR A 27 8.43 8.05 9.05
C THR A 27 8.79 6.92 10.02
N ASN A 28 7.80 6.12 10.43
CA ASN A 28 8.01 5.02 11.36
C ASN A 28 8.92 3.93 10.76
N ASP A 29 8.80 3.63 9.47
CA ASP A 29 9.69 2.70 8.77
C ASP A 29 11.14 3.22 8.78
N SER A 30 11.32 4.53 8.58
CA SER A 30 12.63 5.19 8.65
C SER A 30 13.22 5.15 10.07
N GLU A 31 12.41 5.41 11.08
CA GLU A 31 12.81 5.33 12.49
C GLU A 31 13.19 3.90 12.90
N GLY A 32 12.37 2.91 12.53
CA GLY A 32 12.65 1.50 12.78
C GLY A 32 13.94 1.03 12.09
N ARG A 33 14.16 1.49 10.85
CA ARG A 33 15.41 1.25 10.11
C ARG A 33 16.62 1.81 10.86
N ASN A 34 16.54 3.04 11.35
CA ASN A 34 17.63 3.66 12.10
C ASN A 34 17.87 2.95 13.43
N TYR A 35 16.81 2.57 14.13
CA TYR A 35 16.90 1.85 15.39
C TYR A 35 17.59 0.50 15.23
N THR A 36 17.17 -0.34 14.27
CA THR A 36 17.82 -1.65 14.08
C THR A 36 19.30 -1.53 13.72
N LEU A 37 19.68 -0.53 12.91
CA LEU A 37 21.08 -0.26 12.57
C LEU A 37 21.89 0.22 13.78
N SER A 38 21.28 1.01 14.69
CA SER A 38 21.93 1.43 15.93
C SER A 38 22.30 0.27 16.86
N LEU A 39 21.60 -0.86 16.75
CA LEU A 39 21.89 -2.10 17.47
C LEU A 39 23.00 -2.95 16.81
N GLY A 40 23.60 -2.47 15.72
CA GLY A 40 24.64 -3.18 14.98
C GLY A 40 24.11 -4.22 13.97
N ASN A 41 22.80 -4.28 13.74
CA ASN A 41 22.22 -5.15 12.72
C ASN A 41 22.54 -4.66 11.30
N LYS A 42 22.43 -5.55 10.32
CA LYS A 42 22.66 -5.24 8.90
C LYS A 42 21.36 -5.34 8.11
N ILE A 43 21.18 -4.41 7.18
CA ILE A 43 20.14 -4.46 6.17
C ILE A 43 20.81 -4.78 4.84
N ILE A 44 20.43 -5.90 4.25
CA ILE A 44 21.01 -6.39 2.99
C ILE A 44 20.05 -6.04 1.85
N PRO A 45 20.37 -5.05 1.01
CA PRO A 45 19.52 -4.71 -0.12
C PRO A 45 19.58 -5.81 -1.19
N LEU A 46 18.44 -6.16 -1.76
CA LEU A 46 18.38 -7.07 -2.91
C LEU A 46 18.89 -6.38 -4.17
N SER A 47 19.63 -7.11 -5.00
CA SER A 47 20.00 -6.63 -6.35
C SER A 47 18.74 -6.47 -7.21
N LYS A 48 18.87 -5.82 -8.38
CA LYS A 48 17.74 -5.68 -9.32
C LYS A 48 17.30 -7.04 -9.84
N GLU A 49 18.25 -7.92 -10.10
CA GLU A 49 18.05 -9.28 -10.62
C GLU A 49 17.32 -10.14 -9.59
N GLU A 50 17.76 -10.09 -8.33
CA GLU A 50 17.12 -10.84 -7.25
C GLU A 50 15.72 -10.30 -6.95
N ASN A 51 15.52 -8.97 -6.96
CA ASN A 51 14.18 -8.37 -6.87
C ASN A 51 13.26 -8.85 -8.01
N ALA A 52 13.75 -8.92 -9.25
CA ALA A 52 12.96 -9.38 -10.38
C ALA A 52 12.58 -10.87 -10.25
N ARG A 53 13.51 -11.70 -9.76
CA ARG A 53 13.24 -13.12 -9.45
C ARG A 53 12.12 -13.26 -8.43
N TRP A 54 12.17 -12.49 -7.33
CA TRP A 54 11.10 -12.51 -6.31
C TRP A 54 9.76 -12.02 -6.85
N LYS A 55 9.73 -10.92 -7.62
CA LYS A 55 8.50 -10.42 -8.25
C LYS A 55 7.84 -11.48 -9.13
N LYS A 56 8.62 -12.19 -9.95
CA LYS A 56 8.12 -13.29 -10.78
C LYS A 56 7.61 -14.46 -9.93
N ALA A 57 8.33 -14.83 -8.89
CA ALA A 57 7.97 -15.94 -8.01
C ALA A 57 6.63 -15.72 -7.30
N VAL A 58 6.32 -14.48 -6.89
CA VAL A 58 5.06 -14.16 -6.19
C VAL A 58 3.90 -13.79 -7.10
N SER A 59 4.13 -13.56 -8.40
CA SER A 59 3.08 -13.17 -9.37
C SER A 59 1.84 -14.09 -9.35
N PRO A 60 1.95 -15.43 -9.21
CA PRO A 60 0.78 -16.31 -9.18
C PRO A 60 -0.22 -16.05 -8.06
N ILE A 61 0.19 -15.35 -6.98
CA ILE A 61 -0.71 -14.96 -5.88
C ILE A 61 -1.80 -14.01 -6.39
N ILE A 62 -1.46 -13.10 -7.30
CA ILE A 62 -2.41 -12.14 -7.88
C ILE A 62 -3.41 -12.87 -8.78
N ASP A 63 -2.92 -13.82 -9.60
CA ASP A 63 -3.78 -14.64 -10.46
C ASP A 63 -4.75 -15.49 -9.64
N SER A 64 -4.26 -16.07 -8.54
CA SER A 64 -5.08 -16.82 -7.58
C SER A 64 -6.16 -15.94 -6.97
N TYR A 65 -5.81 -14.71 -6.54
CA TYR A 65 -6.78 -13.75 -6.02
C TYR A 65 -7.87 -13.41 -7.06
N ILE A 66 -7.50 -13.18 -8.32
CA ILE A 66 -8.45 -12.90 -9.41
C ILE A 66 -9.37 -14.08 -9.63
N LYS A 67 -8.84 -15.31 -9.63
CA LYS A 67 -9.63 -16.53 -9.76
C LYS A 67 -10.63 -16.69 -8.61
N THR A 68 -10.16 -16.62 -7.36
CA THR A 68 -11.00 -16.80 -6.17
C THR A 68 -12.09 -15.72 -6.07
N THR A 69 -11.80 -14.48 -6.45
CA THR A 69 -12.82 -13.42 -6.46
C THR A 69 -13.83 -13.61 -7.58
N LYS A 70 -13.40 -14.07 -8.76
CA LYS A 70 -14.31 -14.43 -9.86
C LYS A 70 -15.26 -15.58 -9.49
N GLU A 71 -14.76 -16.61 -8.80
CA GLU A 71 -15.58 -17.72 -8.27
C GLU A 71 -16.66 -17.24 -7.28
N LYS A 72 -16.39 -16.13 -6.58
CA LYS A 72 -17.35 -15.46 -5.70
C LYS A 72 -18.26 -14.45 -6.41
N GLY A 73 -18.22 -14.39 -7.75
CA GLY A 73 -18.99 -13.42 -8.55
C GLY A 73 -18.50 -11.98 -8.45
N LEU A 74 -17.27 -11.76 -7.95
CA LEU A 74 -16.68 -10.42 -7.78
C LEU A 74 -15.75 -10.04 -8.95
N PRO A 75 -15.61 -8.73 -9.26
CA PRO A 75 -14.81 -8.25 -10.39
C PRO A 75 -13.32 -8.16 -10.05
N GLY A 76 -12.69 -9.28 -9.66
CA GLY A 76 -11.29 -9.34 -9.21
C GLY A 76 -10.28 -8.66 -10.12
N GLN A 77 -10.34 -8.95 -11.42
CA GLN A 77 -9.46 -8.35 -12.42
C GLN A 77 -9.58 -6.81 -12.44
N LYS A 78 -10.81 -6.27 -12.36
CA LYS A 78 -11.03 -4.82 -12.34
C LYS A 78 -10.43 -4.20 -11.09
N ALA A 79 -10.56 -4.86 -9.93
CA ALA A 79 -9.99 -4.39 -8.67
C ALA A 79 -8.44 -4.35 -8.73
N VAL A 80 -7.79 -5.41 -9.23
CA VAL A 80 -6.33 -5.45 -9.40
C VAL A 80 -5.85 -4.33 -10.32
N THR A 81 -6.45 -4.20 -11.50
CA THR A 81 -6.08 -3.15 -12.47
C THR A 81 -6.32 -1.74 -11.91
N ALA A 82 -7.41 -1.53 -11.17
CA ALA A 82 -7.66 -0.24 -10.51
C ALA A 82 -6.58 0.07 -9.46
N THR A 83 -6.22 -0.90 -8.62
CA THR A 83 -5.17 -0.76 -7.60
C THR A 83 -3.81 -0.41 -8.23
N GLU A 84 -3.39 -1.13 -9.28
CA GLU A 84 -2.13 -0.85 -9.99
C GLU A 84 -2.10 0.58 -10.56
N ASN A 85 -3.21 1.00 -11.17
CA ASN A 85 -3.34 2.35 -11.72
C ASN A 85 -3.31 3.43 -10.63
N LEU A 86 -3.97 3.20 -9.50
CA LEU A 86 -3.97 4.13 -8.36
C LEU A 86 -2.59 4.23 -7.73
N ILE A 87 -1.87 3.11 -7.55
CA ILE A 87 -0.47 3.09 -7.08
C ILE A 87 0.40 3.92 -8.03
N LYS A 88 0.31 3.69 -9.35
CA LYS A 88 1.06 4.44 -10.36
C LYS A 88 0.74 5.94 -10.37
N LYS A 89 -0.51 6.30 -10.09
CA LYS A 89 -0.94 7.71 -10.01
C LYS A 89 -0.38 8.38 -8.77
N TYR A 90 -0.54 7.76 -7.60
CA TYR A 90 -0.24 8.38 -6.32
C TYR A 90 1.23 8.28 -5.91
N SER A 91 2.00 7.31 -6.41
CA SER A 91 3.47 7.26 -6.23
C SER A 91 4.21 8.44 -6.86
N LYS A 92 3.55 9.21 -7.73
CA LYS A 92 4.07 10.48 -8.26
C LYS A 92 3.78 11.66 -7.35
N ARG A 93 2.71 11.57 -6.56
CA ARG A 93 2.23 12.61 -5.64
C ARG A 93 2.90 12.50 -4.27
N TYR A 94 3.01 11.29 -3.76
CA TYR A 94 3.69 10.96 -2.50
C TYR A 94 5.01 10.31 -2.86
N LYS A 95 6.12 10.88 -2.40
CA LYS A 95 7.49 10.42 -2.62
C LYS A 95 8.19 10.27 -1.29
#